data_AF-A0A920FP75-F1
#
_entry.id   AF-A0A920FP75-F1
#
_cell.length_a   1.000
_cell.length_b   1.000
_cell.length_c   1.000
_cell.angle_alpha   90.00
_cell.angle_beta   90.00
_cell.angle_gamma   90.00
#
_symmetry.space_group_name_H-M   'P 1'
#
loop_
_entity.id
_entity.type
_entity.pdbx_description
1 polymer ?
#
loop_
_entity_poly.entity_id
_entity_poly.type
_entity_poly.pdbx_seq_one_letter_code
_entity_poly.pdbx_strand_id
1 'polypeptide(L)'
;MGRKEISNVSNQNLSIKKNSMMEINGNRLWESLMEMAEIGATEKGGCRRLALTDLDRQGRDLFVSWCREIGCGLEIDEMGNIFARKEGRNPNLPPVQAGSHLDTQPSGGKFDGVYGVLGALEVLRTLNDHDHVTEAPMEAICWTNEEGARFPPAMIGSGVWAGIFDLDYGHSRVDPEGKTIRDELERIGYLGTRSCSLSPVKAYYELHIEQGPVLEAQTKSVGIVTGGQGCNWYHMRLHGMDSHAGTTPCPIVGMLFRGCADHARLREAVLQQENALVTVGTIELQHNSINTIPGEVFLHHRYEASGSSSPFRIGSKTP
;
A
#
# COMPACT_ATOMS: atom_id res chain seq x y z
N MET A 1 -12.03 -39.30 57.98
CA MET A 1 -11.06 -38.28 58.42
C MET A 1 -9.87 -38.32 57.48
N GLY A 2 -9.44 -37.17 56.96
CA GLY A 2 -8.21 -37.06 56.15
C GLY A 2 -8.37 -36.21 54.89
N ARG A 3 -8.45 -34.88 55.06
CA ARG A 3 -8.15 -33.92 53.98
C ARG A 3 -6.66 -34.05 53.67
N LYS A 4 -6.29 -34.21 52.39
CA LYS A 4 -4.92 -33.95 51.93
C LYS A 4 -4.85 -32.50 51.47
N GLU A 5 -4.18 -31.69 52.28
CA GLU A 5 -3.75 -30.35 51.93
C GLU A 5 -2.73 -30.42 50.79
N ILE A 6 -2.96 -29.63 49.75
CA ILE A 6 -2.00 -29.38 48.69
C ILE A 6 -1.11 -28.25 49.20
N SER A 7 0.13 -28.57 49.55
CA SER A 7 1.12 -27.60 49.99
C SER A 7 1.60 -26.75 48.82
N ASN A 8 1.59 -25.44 49.07
CA ASN A 8 2.08 -24.37 48.20
C ASN A 8 3.48 -24.65 47.67
N VAL A 9 3.62 -24.78 46.34
CA VAL A 9 4.89 -24.57 45.67
C VAL A 9 5.02 -23.08 45.42
N SER A 10 5.97 -22.50 46.14
CA SER A 10 6.41 -21.12 46.12
C SER A 10 6.52 -20.54 44.70
N ASN A 11 5.94 -19.35 44.52
CA ASN A 11 6.26 -18.40 43.45
C ASN A 11 7.77 -18.14 43.43
N GLN A 12 8.51 -18.91 42.63
CA GLN A 12 9.82 -18.50 42.20
C GLN A 12 9.63 -17.35 41.22
N ASN A 13 9.95 -16.16 41.70
CA ASN A 13 10.18 -14.95 40.93
C ASN A 13 11.14 -15.27 39.77
N LEU A 14 10.57 -15.60 38.60
CA LEU A 14 11.22 -15.38 37.32
C LEU A 14 11.28 -13.87 37.11
N SER A 15 12.27 -13.25 37.76
CA SER A 15 12.80 -11.96 37.37
C SER A 15 13.27 -12.10 35.94
N ILE A 16 12.37 -11.81 34.99
CA ILE A 16 12.76 -11.42 33.64
C ILE A 16 13.65 -10.22 33.88
N LYS A 17 14.97 -10.41 33.75
CA LYS A 17 15.90 -9.29 33.66
C LYS A 17 15.31 -8.37 32.60
N LYS A 18 14.87 -7.18 33.00
CA LYS A 18 14.74 -6.05 32.11
C LYS A 18 16.13 -5.83 31.51
N ASN A 19 16.46 -6.56 30.44
CA ASN A 19 17.30 -5.98 29.42
C ASN A 19 16.60 -4.66 29.09
N SER A 20 17.29 -3.53 29.25
CA SER A 20 16.81 -2.26 28.74
C SER A 20 16.53 -2.48 27.26
N MET A 21 15.26 -2.74 26.93
CA MET A 21 14.84 -2.95 25.56
C MET A 21 15.13 -1.63 24.86
N MET A 22 15.85 -1.68 23.76
CA MET A 22 16.08 -0.48 22.96
C MET A 22 14.71 0.03 22.50
N GLU A 23 14.38 1.25 22.88
CA GLU A 23 13.09 1.89 22.58
C GLU A 23 13.32 3.00 21.55
N ILE A 24 12.35 3.17 20.66
CA ILE A 24 12.37 4.27 19.67
C ILE A 24 12.12 5.62 20.34
N ASN A 25 12.54 6.71 19.71
CA ASN A 25 12.09 8.05 20.09
C ASN A 25 10.73 8.34 19.44
N GLY A 26 9.65 8.04 20.16
CA GLY A 26 8.28 8.21 19.66
C GLY A 26 7.93 9.66 19.29
N ASN A 27 8.48 10.65 20.00
CA ASN A 27 8.24 12.07 19.68
C ASN A 27 8.91 12.45 18.36
N ARG A 28 10.17 12.03 18.14
CA ARG A 28 10.88 12.28 16.88
C ARG A 28 10.20 11.63 15.67
N LEU A 29 9.69 10.40 15.84
CA LEU A 29 8.89 9.74 14.81
C LEU A 29 7.61 10.53 14.50
N TRP A 30 6.89 10.96 15.53
CA TRP A 30 5.68 11.76 15.37
C TRP A 30 5.95 13.11 14.67
N GLU A 31 7.00 13.81 15.08
CA GLU A 31 7.44 15.06 14.45
C GLU A 31 7.77 14.84 12.97
N SER A 32 8.52 13.77 12.64
CA SER A 32 8.86 13.43 11.25
C SER A 32 7.61 13.12 10.42
N LEU A 33 6.61 12.42 10.99
CA LEU A 33 5.33 12.15 10.35
C LEU A 33 4.55 13.44 10.06
N MET A 34 4.52 14.36 11.02
CA MET A 34 3.81 15.63 10.86
C MET A 34 4.51 16.54 9.85
N GLU A 35 5.85 16.59 9.86
CA GLU A 35 6.62 17.34 8.86
C GLU A 35 6.42 16.79 7.45
N MET A 36 6.46 15.45 7.28
CA MET A 36 6.17 14.81 5.99
C MET A 36 4.71 15.04 5.54
N ALA A 37 3.77 15.19 6.47
CA ALA A 37 2.35 15.42 6.16
C ALA A 37 2.08 16.82 5.60
N GLU A 38 2.96 17.81 5.85
CA GLU A 38 2.86 19.14 5.24
C GLU A 38 3.05 19.09 3.72
N ILE A 39 3.82 18.12 3.23
CA ILE A 39 4.09 17.95 1.80
C ILE A 39 2.88 17.30 1.13
N GLY A 40 2.05 18.15 0.51
CA GLY A 40 0.79 17.75 -0.12
C GLY A 40 -0.40 17.80 0.85
N ALA A 41 -0.30 18.58 1.94
CA ALA A 41 -1.42 18.81 2.84
C ALA A 41 -2.68 19.30 2.10
N THR A 42 -3.84 18.83 2.57
CA THR A 42 -5.16 19.21 2.04
C THR A 42 -5.97 19.95 3.10
N GLU A 43 -6.99 20.72 2.68
CA GLU A 43 -7.84 21.49 3.59
C GLU A 43 -8.53 20.64 4.69
N LYS A 44 -8.81 19.36 4.40
CA LYS A 44 -9.44 18.43 5.35
C LYS A 44 -8.43 17.76 6.31
N GLY A 45 -7.16 18.14 6.24
CA GLY A 45 -6.10 17.56 7.08
C GLY A 45 -5.55 16.22 6.59
N GLY A 46 -5.87 15.79 5.38
CA GLY A 46 -5.24 14.64 4.71
C GLY A 46 -4.06 15.06 3.83
N CYS A 47 -3.55 14.14 3.02
CA CYS A 47 -2.44 14.36 2.09
C CYS A 47 -2.83 13.95 0.66
N ARG A 48 -2.41 14.74 -0.32
CA ARG A 48 -2.49 14.45 -1.76
C ARG A 48 -1.10 14.57 -2.38
N ARG A 49 -0.34 13.48 -2.30
CA ARG A 49 1.01 13.35 -2.84
C ARG A 49 1.05 12.15 -3.77
N LEU A 50 0.46 12.31 -4.95
CA LEU A 50 0.44 11.26 -5.98
C LEU A 50 1.88 10.94 -6.42
N ALA A 51 2.12 9.66 -6.74
CA ALA A 51 3.43 9.17 -7.16
C ALA A 51 4.05 10.01 -8.30
N LEU A 52 5.35 10.26 -8.17
CA LEU A 52 6.21 10.93 -9.14
C LEU A 52 5.81 12.37 -9.49
N THR A 53 4.93 12.98 -8.71
CA THR A 53 4.69 14.43 -8.79
C THR A 53 5.82 15.20 -8.13
N ASP A 54 5.86 16.53 -8.31
CA ASP A 54 6.84 17.37 -7.59
C ASP A 54 6.67 17.33 -6.06
N LEU A 55 5.46 17.01 -5.57
CA LEU A 55 5.22 16.81 -4.14
C LEU A 55 5.80 15.47 -3.68
N ASP A 56 5.67 14.40 -4.48
CA ASP A 56 6.33 13.13 -4.17
C ASP A 56 7.86 13.30 -4.18
N ARG A 57 8.40 14.02 -5.17
CA ARG A 57 9.83 14.39 -5.19
C ARG A 57 10.25 15.09 -3.90
N GLN A 58 9.51 16.10 -3.44
CA GLN A 58 9.82 16.79 -2.18
C GLN A 58 9.82 15.86 -0.97
N GLY A 59 8.85 14.94 -0.88
CA GLY A 59 8.80 13.94 0.19
C GLY A 59 9.99 12.98 0.14
N ARG A 60 10.35 12.52 -1.06
CA ARG A 60 11.53 11.66 -1.28
C ARG A 60 12.83 12.38 -0.95
N ASP A 61 12.97 13.66 -1.34
CA ASP A 61 14.14 14.49 -1.06
C ASP A 61 14.33 14.65 0.45
N LEU A 62 13.22 14.90 1.18
CA LEU A 62 13.21 15.02 2.64
C LEU A 62 13.57 13.70 3.34
N PHE A 63 13.01 12.58 2.89
CA PHE A 63 13.40 11.26 3.41
C PHE A 63 14.89 10.99 3.17
N VAL A 64 15.37 11.26 1.95
CA VAL A 64 16.78 11.12 1.57
C VAL A 64 17.69 12.00 2.43
N SER A 65 17.30 13.25 2.74
CA SER A 65 18.10 14.12 3.61
C SER A 65 18.21 13.56 5.02
N TRP A 66 17.09 13.11 5.61
CA TRP A 66 17.10 12.50 6.94
C TRP A 66 17.93 11.21 7.02
N CYS A 67 17.92 10.38 5.96
CA CYS A 67 18.79 9.21 5.89
C CYS A 67 20.28 9.59 5.82
N ARG A 68 20.62 10.64 5.06
CA ARG A 68 22.01 11.15 4.97
C ARG A 68 22.51 11.71 6.30
N GLU A 69 21.64 12.39 7.07
CA GLU A 69 21.98 12.96 8.37
C GLU A 69 22.48 11.90 9.36
N ILE A 70 21.95 10.68 9.30
CA ILE A 70 22.42 9.54 10.12
C ILE A 70 23.47 8.67 9.43
N GLY A 71 24.03 9.15 8.31
CA GLY A 71 25.12 8.50 7.59
C GLY A 71 24.71 7.20 6.88
N CYS A 72 23.47 7.07 6.43
CA CYS A 72 23.09 5.95 5.57
C CYS A 72 23.74 6.07 4.19
N GLY A 73 24.17 4.94 3.63
CA GLY A 73 24.39 4.80 2.19
C GLY A 73 23.04 4.87 1.48
N LEU A 74 22.99 5.56 0.34
CA LEU A 74 21.77 5.71 -0.44
C LEU A 74 21.98 5.15 -1.84
N GLU A 75 21.07 4.27 -2.24
CA GLU A 75 20.97 3.78 -3.61
C GLU A 75 19.54 3.97 -4.10
N ILE A 76 19.41 4.32 -5.37
CA ILE A 76 18.12 4.43 -6.06
C ILE A 76 18.17 3.46 -7.23
N ASP A 77 17.14 2.64 -7.38
CA ASP A 77 17.05 1.68 -8.48
C ASP A 77 16.37 2.24 -9.73
N GLU A 78 16.35 1.44 -10.79
CA GLU A 78 15.74 1.80 -12.08
C GLU A 78 14.22 2.08 -12.00
N MET A 79 13.53 1.70 -10.92
CA MET A 79 12.13 2.04 -10.67
C MET A 79 11.98 3.21 -9.67
N GLY A 80 13.09 3.85 -9.30
CA GLY A 80 13.13 4.93 -8.33
C GLY A 80 12.84 4.51 -6.91
N ASN A 81 12.89 3.21 -6.60
CA ASN A 81 12.82 2.76 -5.22
C ASN A 81 14.08 3.23 -4.50
N ILE A 82 13.91 3.74 -3.28
CA ILE A 82 15.01 4.32 -2.49
C ILE A 82 15.42 3.30 -1.43
N PHE A 83 16.70 2.98 -1.38
CA PHE A 83 17.29 2.08 -0.39
C PHE A 83 18.26 2.88 0.49
N ALA A 84 17.87 3.11 1.74
CA ALA A 84 18.71 3.75 2.74
C ALA A 84 19.33 2.71 3.66
N ARG A 85 20.63 2.48 3.48
CA ARG A 85 21.37 1.37 4.07
C ARG A 85 22.28 1.82 5.21
N LYS A 86 22.20 1.13 6.35
CA LYS A 86 23.18 1.21 7.45
C LYS A 86 23.96 -0.11 7.50
N GLU A 87 25.28 -0.02 7.44
CA GLU A 87 26.13 -1.21 7.44
C GLU A 87 26.11 -1.93 8.80
N GLY A 88 26.13 -3.27 8.73
CA GLY A 88 26.34 -4.12 9.89
C GLY A 88 27.83 -4.46 10.07
N ARG A 89 28.14 -5.29 11.08
CA ARG A 89 29.50 -5.82 11.31
C ARG A 89 29.99 -6.65 10.14
N ASN A 90 29.09 -7.35 9.45
CA ASN A 90 29.39 -8.12 8.26
C ASN A 90 28.59 -7.59 7.06
N PRO A 91 29.18 -6.73 6.20
CA PRO A 91 28.48 -6.13 5.06
C PRO A 91 28.08 -7.15 3.98
N ASN A 92 28.66 -8.36 4.02
CA ASN A 92 28.38 -9.42 3.05
C ASN A 92 27.14 -10.26 3.40
N LEU A 93 26.54 -10.07 4.57
CA LEU A 93 25.29 -10.73 4.91
C LEU A 93 24.11 -10.07 4.17
N PRO A 94 23.10 -10.85 3.76
CA PRO A 94 21.85 -10.29 3.26
C PRO A 94 21.25 -9.30 4.26
N PRO A 95 20.75 -8.13 3.83
CA PRO A 95 20.20 -7.12 4.74
C PRO A 95 18.89 -7.59 5.37
N VAL A 96 18.59 -7.06 6.55
CA VAL A 96 17.22 -6.98 7.06
C VAL A 96 16.61 -5.68 6.53
N GLN A 97 15.52 -5.80 5.80
CA GLN A 97 14.86 -4.69 5.16
C GLN A 97 13.57 -4.31 5.91
N ALA A 98 13.26 -3.03 5.94
CA ALA A 98 11.97 -2.54 6.36
C ALA A 98 11.59 -1.30 5.55
N GLY A 99 10.30 -1.06 5.33
CA GLY A 99 9.89 0.04 4.49
C GLY A 99 8.42 0.00 4.16
N SER A 100 8.02 0.89 3.26
CA SER A 100 6.68 0.98 2.68
C SER A 100 6.72 2.01 1.53
N HIS A 101 5.73 2.90 1.39
CA HIS A 101 5.65 3.92 0.34
C HIS A 101 5.41 5.33 0.90
N LEU A 102 5.75 6.36 0.11
CA LEU A 102 5.47 7.77 0.43
C LEU A 102 4.36 8.39 -0.42
N ASP A 103 4.03 7.79 -1.56
CA ASP A 103 2.92 8.25 -2.39
C ASP A 103 1.58 7.93 -1.74
N THR A 104 0.56 8.75 -2.02
CA THR A 104 -0.77 8.63 -1.43
C THR A 104 -1.85 8.54 -2.49
N GLN A 105 -3.03 8.05 -2.11
CA GLN A 105 -4.27 8.29 -2.86
C GLN A 105 -4.58 9.80 -3.04
N PRO A 106 -5.47 10.18 -3.99
CA PRO A 106 -5.92 11.56 -4.17
C PRO A 106 -6.56 12.19 -2.93
N SER A 107 -7.17 11.37 -2.07
CA SER A 107 -7.76 11.74 -0.78
C SER A 107 -7.12 10.95 0.37
N GLY A 108 -5.79 10.82 0.32
CA GLY A 108 -5.01 10.02 1.28
C GLY A 108 -4.97 10.60 2.69
N GLY A 109 -4.70 9.73 3.65
CA GLY A 109 -4.39 10.12 5.03
C GLY A 109 -2.93 10.50 5.20
N LYS A 110 -2.54 10.86 6.44
CA LYS A 110 -1.15 11.20 6.79
C LYS A 110 -0.25 9.98 7.03
N PHE A 111 -0.83 8.80 7.23
CA PHE A 111 -0.15 7.65 7.81
C PHE A 111 -0.05 6.42 6.89
N ASP A 112 -0.89 6.36 5.85
CA ASP A 112 -0.90 5.29 4.86
C ASP A 112 0.45 5.26 4.11
N GLY A 113 1.14 4.12 4.12
CA GLY A 113 2.52 3.95 3.66
C GLY A 113 3.59 4.70 4.48
N VAL A 114 3.43 6.01 4.63
CA VAL A 114 4.41 6.94 5.22
C VAL A 114 4.85 6.48 6.60
N TYR A 115 3.94 5.92 7.39
CA TYR A 115 4.26 5.38 8.70
C TYR A 115 5.28 4.25 8.67
N GLY A 116 5.22 3.36 7.67
CA GLY A 116 6.18 2.28 7.49
C GLY A 116 7.56 2.78 7.09
N VAL A 117 7.63 3.73 6.16
CA VAL A 117 8.91 4.35 5.73
C VAL A 117 9.59 5.08 6.88
N LEU A 118 8.84 5.93 7.60
CA LEU A 118 9.40 6.71 8.70
C LEU A 118 9.62 5.88 9.97
N GLY A 119 8.85 4.81 10.16
CA GLY A 119 9.12 3.81 11.19
C GLY A 119 10.45 3.09 10.96
N ALA A 120 10.75 2.69 9.72
CA ALA A 120 12.04 2.11 9.36
C ALA A 120 13.20 3.10 9.57
N LEU A 121 13.03 4.37 9.18
CA LEU A 121 14.00 5.43 9.47
C LEU A 121 14.23 5.61 10.97
N GLU A 122 13.17 5.62 11.78
CA GLU A 122 13.30 5.78 13.24
C GLU A 122 14.04 4.60 13.88
N VAL A 123 13.88 3.38 13.37
CA VAL A 123 14.71 2.24 13.78
C VAL A 123 16.19 2.51 13.50
N LEU A 124 16.52 3.00 12.29
CA LEU A 124 17.91 3.34 11.96
C LEU A 124 18.46 4.49 12.83
N ARG A 125 17.65 5.53 13.09
CA ARG A 125 18.02 6.63 14.01
C ARG A 125 18.26 6.11 15.43
N THR A 126 17.40 5.24 15.93
CA THR A 126 17.52 4.66 17.28
C THR A 126 18.79 3.83 17.43
N LEU A 127 19.11 3.00 16.42
CA LEU A 127 20.37 2.26 16.38
C LEU A 127 21.58 3.19 16.37
N ASN A 128 21.50 4.28 15.61
CA ASN A 128 22.55 5.29 15.54
C ASN A 128 22.74 6.03 16.87
N ASP A 129 21.65 6.43 17.54
CA ASP A 129 21.70 7.12 18.85
C ASP A 129 22.31 6.24 19.96
N HIS A 130 22.20 4.92 19.82
CA HIS A 130 22.73 3.94 20.78
C HIS A 130 24.11 3.37 20.37
N ASP A 131 24.73 3.93 19.32
CA ASP A 131 25.97 3.42 18.72
C ASP A 131 25.93 1.90 18.47
N HIS A 132 24.74 1.37 18.14
CA HIS A 132 24.52 -0.06 17.99
C HIS A 132 24.73 -0.50 16.55
N VAL A 133 25.72 -1.37 16.35
CA VAL A 133 26.00 -2.01 15.06
C VAL A 133 25.43 -3.43 15.04
N THR A 134 24.49 -3.67 14.14
CA THR A 134 23.86 -4.97 13.90
C THR A 134 24.84 -5.94 13.24
N GLU A 135 24.54 -7.25 13.27
CA GLU A 135 25.38 -8.24 12.58
C GLU A 135 25.27 -8.12 11.06
N ALA A 136 24.03 -8.17 10.55
CA ALA A 136 23.71 -7.93 9.16
C ALA A 136 23.36 -6.45 8.92
N PRO A 137 23.54 -5.94 7.69
CA PRO A 137 23.11 -4.61 7.29
C PRO A 137 21.60 -4.42 7.45
N MET A 138 21.16 -3.18 7.64
CA MET A 138 19.74 -2.81 7.66
C MET A 138 19.42 -1.80 6.58
N GLU A 139 18.26 -1.93 5.94
CA GLU A 139 17.80 -1.00 4.90
C GLU A 139 16.39 -0.49 5.20
N ALA A 140 16.23 0.84 5.18
CA ALA A 140 14.93 1.49 5.09
C ALA A 140 14.58 1.72 3.62
N ILE A 141 13.42 1.26 3.18
CA ILE A 141 13.01 1.27 1.77
C ILE A 141 11.77 2.14 1.56
N CYS A 142 11.78 2.93 0.49
CA CYS A 142 10.61 3.60 -0.05
C CYS A 142 10.30 3.07 -1.45
N TRP A 143 9.21 2.33 -1.60
CA TRP A 143 8.72 1.79 -2.86
C TRP A 143 8.03 2.86 -3.69
N THR A 144 8.17 2.78 -5.01
CA THR A 144 7.55 3.71 -5.95
C THR A 144 6.15 3.26 -6.37
N ASN A 145 5.18 4.20 -6.28
CA ASN A 145 3.83 4.04 -6.82
C ASN A 145 3.15 2.79 -6.28
N GLU A 146 3.09 2.69 -4.96
CA GLU A 146 2.41 1.59 -4.30
C GLU A 146 0.90 1.71 -4.50
N GLU A 147 0.35 2.91 -4.39
CA GLU A 147 -1.10 3.11 -4.41
C GLU A 147 -1.73 2.81 -5.77
N GLY A 148 -0.92 2.87 -6.85
CA GLY A 148 -1.37 2.72 -8.22
C GLY A 148 -2.37 3.80 -8.67
N ALA A 149 -2.49 4.88 -7.90
CA ALA A 149 -3.54 5.89 -8.07
C ALA A 149 -3.33 6.74 -9.32
N ARG A 150 -2.06 7.10 -9.61
CA ARG A 150 -1.68 7.85 -10.81
C ARG A 150 -1.31 6.91 -11.96
N PHE A 151 -0.55 5.85 -11.67
CA PHE A 151 -0.12 4.86 -12.64
C PHE A 151 -0.58 3.46 -12.22
N PRO A 152 -1.66 2.92 -12.78
CA PRO A 152 -2.08 1.56 -12.47
C PRO A 152 -1.12 0.50 -13.08
N PRO A 153 -0.96 -0.69 -12.45
CA PRO A 153 -1.57 -1.13 -11.20
C PRO A 153 -0.82 -0.64 -9.94
N ALA A 154 -1.39 -0.95 -8.78
CA ALA A 154 -0.73 -0.80 -7.48
C ALA A 154 0.55 -1.64 -7.37
N MET A 155 1.39 -1.29 -6.39
CA MET A 155 2.57 -2.02 -5.94
C MET A 155 3.60 -2.26 -7.07
N ILE A 156 3.69 -1.36 -8.04
CA ILE A 156 4.50 -1.65 -9.24
C ILE A 156 6.00 -1.55 -8.97
N GLY A 157 6.47 -0.60 -8.17
CA GLY A 157 7.89 -0.46 -7.84
C GLY A 157 8.45 -1.69 -7.13
N SER A 158 7.72 -2.21 -6.12
CA SER A 158 8.05 -3.44 -5.43
C SER A 158 7.78 -4.70 -6.27
N GLY A 159 6.75 -4.67 -7.12
CA GLY A 159 6.42 -5.77 -8.04
C GLY A 159 7.50 -6.03 -9.09
N VAL A 160 8.10 -4.97 -9.67
CA VAL A 160 9.27 -5.12 -10.55
C VAL A 160 10.46 -5.65 -9.76
N TRP A 161 10.75 -5.06 -8.60
CA TRP A 161 11.85 -5.51 -7.74
C TRP A 161 11.72 -7.00 -7.34
N ALA A 162 10.52 -7.47 -7.04
CA ALA A 162 10.24 -8.86 -6.69
C ALA A 162 10.19 -9.82 -7.90
N GLY A 163 10.33 -9.31 -9.13
CA GLY A 163 10.27 -10.11 -10.37
C GLY A 163 8.86 -10.53 -10.79
N ILE A 164 7.82 -9.87 -10.27
CA ILE A 164 6.42 -10.10 -10.67
C ILE A 164 6.10 -9.38 -11.98
N PHE A 165 6.69 -8.20 -12.19
CA PHE A 165 6.63 -7.45 -13.43
C PHE A 165 8.05 -7.28 -14.00
N ASP A 166 8.16 -7.17 -15.33
CA ASP A 166 9.42 -6.74 -15.94
C ASP A 166 9.58 -5.21 -15.87
N LEU A 167 10.83 -4.75 -16.01
CA LEU A 167 11.16 -3.32 -15.90
C LEU A 167 10.47 -2.49 -16.99
N ASP A 168 10.41 -3.00 -18.22
CA ASP A 168 9.76 -2.31 -19.34
C ASP A 168 8.25 -2.11 -19.10
N TYR A 169 7.57 -3.09 -18.50
CA TYR A 169 6.18 -2.99 -18.07
C TYR A 169 6.02 -1.91 -16.99
N GLY A 170 6.91 -1.90 -16.00
CA GLY A 170 6.98 -0.86 -14.97
C GLY A 170 7.11 0.54 -15.57
N HIS A 171 8.14 0.74 -16.38
CA HIS A 171 8.45 2.00 -17.06
C HIS A 171 7.33 2.48 -17.99
N SER A 172 6.65 1.56 -18.67
CA SER A 172 5.61 1.88 -19.65
C SER A 172 4.24 2.21 -19.06
N ARG A 173 4.05 2.14 -17.74
CA ARG A 173 2.75 2.56 -17.16
C ARG A 173 2.53 4.04 -17.39
N VAL A 174 1.30 4.39 -17.77
CA VAL A 174 0.92 5.72 -18.25
C VAL A 174 -0.12 6.33 -17.31
N ASP A 175 0.03 7.61 -16.99
CA ASP A 175 -1.01 8.38 -16.28
C ASP A 175 -2.12 8.87 -17.23
N PRO A 176 -3.23 9.43 -16.71
CA PRO A 176 -4.30 9.96 -17.57
C PRO A 176 -3.89 11.09 -18.52
N GLU A 177 -2.74 11.73 -18.30
CA GLU A 177 -2.20 12.79 -19.16
C GLU A 177 -1.23 12.25 -20.23
N GLY A 178 -0.98 10.94 -20.27
CA GLY A 178 -0.11 10.31 -21.25
C GLY A 178 1.37 10.26 -20.86
N LYS A 179 1.73 10.61 -19.61
CA LYS A 179 3.13 10.56 -19.13
C LYS A 179 3.45 9.16 -18.63
N THR A 180 4.67 8.68 -18.85
CA THR A 180 5.10 7.36 -18.38
C THR A 180 5.79 7.43 -17.01
N ILE A 181 5.84 6.31 -16.28
CA ILE A 181 6.63 6.20 -15.04
C ILE A 181 8.10 6.54 -15.32
N ARG A 182 8.66 6.05 -16.42
CA ARG A 182 10.07 6.32 -16.78
C ARG A 182 10.35 7.80 -16.96
N ASP A 183 9.52 8.49 -17.75
CA ASP A 183 9.70 9.91 -18.02
C ASP A 183 9.57 10.73 -16.74
N GLU A 184 8.64 10.36 -15.87
CA GLU A 184 8.45 11.07 -14.60
C GLU A 184 9.58 10.79 -13.60
N LEU A 185 10.12 9.57 -13.56
CA LEU A 185 11.33 9.24 -12.78
C LEU A 185 12.54 10.07 -13.24
N GLU A 186 12.76 10.18 -14.56
CA GLU A 186 13.78 11.07 -15.13
C GLU A 186 13.53 12.52 -14.76
N ARG A 187 12.28 12.99 -14.91
CA ARG A 187 11.89 14.39 -14.64
C ARG A 187 12.13 14.79 -13.19
N ILE A 188 11.85 13.91 -12.24
CA ILE A 188 12.06 14.20 -10.82
C ILE A 188 13.48 13.88 -10.33
N GLY A 189 14.34 13.29 -11.17
CA GLY A 189 15.71 12.93 -10.81
C GLY A 189 15.84 11.64 -9.98
N TYR A 190 14.84 10.76 -10.05
CA TYR A 190 14.81 9.48 -9.33
C TYR A 190 14.92 8.25 -10.24
N LEU A 191 15.22 8.42 -11.53
CA LEU A 191 15.64 7.28 -12.34
C LEU A 191 17.06 6.86 -11.90
N GLY A 192 17.13 5.87 -11.04
CA GLY A 192 18.37 5.39 -10.46
C GLY A 192 19.16 4.45 -11.36
N THR A 193 20.34 4.06 -10.88
CA THR A 193 21.28 3.19 -11.62
C THR A 193 21.44 1.81 -10.99
N ARG A 194 20.89 1.58 -9.79
CA ARG A 194 20.85 0.24 -9.19
C ARG A 194 19.86 -0.62 -9.97
N SER A 195 20.24 -1.86 -10.27
CA SER A 195 19.34 -2.82 -10.91
C SER A 195 18.07 -3.02 -10.09
N CYS A 196 16.89 -2.81 -10.70
CA CYS A 196 15.61 -3.10 -10.04
C CYS A 196 15.28 -4.59 -10.18
N SER A 197 15.88 -5.39 -9.30
CA SER A 197 15.76 -6.85 -9.35
C SER A 197 15.95 -7.47 -7.97
N LEU A 198 15.31 -8.61 -7.75
CA LEU A 198 15.37 -9.32 -6.47
C LEU A 198 16.82 -9.64 -6.11
N SER A 199 17.28 -9.07 -5.00
CA SER A 199 18.57 -9.35 -4.39
C SER A 199 18.39 -10.24 -3.16
N PRO A 200 19.45 -10.91 -2.66
CA PRO A 200 19.37 -11.65 -1.40
C PRO A 200 18.89 -10.76 -0.25
N VAL A 201 17.87 -11.21 0.48
CA VAL A 201 17.30 -10.52 1.66
C VAL A 201 17.18 -11.50 2.82
N LYS A 202 17.57 -11.07 4.01
CA LYS A 202 17.48 -11.88 5.24
C LYS A 202 16.04 -11.99 5.72
N ALA A 203 15.36 -10.84 5.78
CA ALA A 203 13.97 -10.68 6.15
C ALA A 203 13.49 -9.29 5.69
N TYR A 204 12.18 -9.17 5.44
CA TYR A 204 11.52 -7.90 5.16
C TYR A 204 10.39 -7.69 6.18
N TYR A 205 10.29 -6.49 6.74
CA TYR A 205 9.25 -6.10 7.70
C TYR A 205 8.57 -4.82 7.24
N GLU A 206 7.26 -4.80 7.18
CA GLU A 206 6.48 -3.61 6.86
C GLU A 206 5.55 -3.27 8.02
N LEU A 207 5.77 -2.10 8.59
CA LEU A 207 4.90 -1.50 9.58
C LEU A 207 3.83 -0.70 8.83
N HIS A 208 2.56 -0.96 9.11
CA HIS A 208 1.48 -0.28 8.43
C HIS A 208 0.31 -0.04 9.39
N ILE A 209 -0.48 1.00 9.12
CA ILE A 209 -1.78 1.15 9.79
C ILE A 209 -2.73 0.03 9.32
N GLU A 210 -3.71 -0.31 10.13
CA GLU A 210 -4.64 -1.39 9.81
C GLU A 210 -5.48 -1.11 8.55
N GLN A 211 -5.78 0.18 8.28
CA GLN A 211 -6.78 0.65 7.30
C GLN A 211 -8.21 0.12 7.54
N GLY A 212 -8.41 -0.66 8.60
CA GLY A 212 -9.68 -1.19 9.08
C GLY A 212 -9.93 -0.88 10.56
N PRO A 213 -11.11 -1.24 11.09
CA PRO A 213 -11.51 -0.88 12.45
C PRO A 213 -11.29 -1.99 13.49
N VAL A 214 -10.67 -3.12 13.14
CA VAL A 214 -10.65 -4.34 13.96
C VAL A 214 -9.80 -4.17 15.22
N LEU A 215 -8.58 -3.65 15.10
CA LEU A 215 -7.68 -3.44 16.25
C LEU A 215 -8.25 -2.42 17.22
N GLU A 216 -8.81 -1.31 16.72
CA GLU A 216 -9.49 -0.31 17.54
C GLU A 216 -10.70 -0.92 18.26
N ALA A 217 -11.59 -1.61 17.54
CA ALA A 217 -12.78 -2.23 18.10
C ALA A 217 -12.46 -3.32 19.14
N GLN A 218 -11.30 -3.97 19.02
CA GLN A 218 -10.83 -5.00 19.95
C GLN A 218 -9.87 -4.46 21.03
N THR A 219 -9.62 -3.14 21.06
CA THR A 219 -8.67 -2.49 21.97
C THR A 219 -7.29 -3.15 21.93
N LYS A 220 -6.78 -3.43 20.74
CA LYS A 220 -5.45 -4.01 20.50
C LYS A 220 -4.53 -2.97 19.87
N SER A 221 -3.28 -2.90 20.34
CA SER A 221 -2.30 -1.94 19.82
C SER A 221 -1.49 -2.47 18.64
N VAL A 222 -1.38 -3.79 18.47
CA VAL A 222 -0.56 -4.42 17.43
C VAL A 222 -1.31 -5.61 16.84
N GLY A 223 -1.40 -5.65 15.51
CA GLY A 223 -1.84 -6.81 14.75
C GLY A 223 -0.65 -7.62 14.24
N ILE A 224 -0.66 -8.94 14.45
CA ILE A 224 0.31 -9.84 13.83
C ILE A 224 -0.29 -10.33 12.51
N VAL A 225 0.12 -9.71 11.41
CA VAL A 225 -0.39 -10.03 10.06
C VAL A 225 0.16 -11.39 9.65
N THR A 226 -0.74 -12.33 9.34
CA THR A 226 -0.40 -13.72 8.97
C THR A 226 -0.59 -14.01 7.48
N GLY A 227 -1.18 -13.09 6.73
CA GLY A 227 -1.38 -13.17 5.28
C GLY A 227 -2.06 -11.93 4.73
N GLY A 228 -2.00 -11.77 3.40
CA GLY A 228 -2.74 -10.74 2.66
C GLY A 228 -3.97 -11.33 1.97
N GLN A 229 -4.99 -10.50 1.74
CA GLN A 229 -6.13 -10.89 0.91
C GLN A 229 -5.72 -10.87 -0.58
N GLY A 230 -6.23 -11.82 -1.36
CA GLY A 230 -6.05 -11.77 -2.81
C GLY A 230 -6.95 -10.69 -3.40
N CYS A 231 -6.39 -9.79 -4.22
CA CYS A 231 -7.11 -8.68 -4.82
C CYS A 231 -7.23 -8.87 -6.34
N ASN A 232 -8.44 -8.67 -6.90
CA ASN A 232 -8.67 -8.66 -8.34
C ASN A 232 -9.38 -7.37 -8.73
N TRP A 233 -8.82 -6.67 -9.71
CA TRP A 233 -9.43 -5.48 -10.29
C TRP A 233 -10.06 -5.82 -11.64
N TYR A 234 -11.30 -5.41 -11.85
CA TYR A 234 -12.02 -5.62 -13.12
C TYR A 234 -12.50 -4.29 -13.67
N HIS A 235 -12.31 -4.11 -14.97
CA HIS A 235 -12.91 -3.03 -15.74
C HIS A 235 -14.06 -3.60 -16.54
N MET A 236 -15.26 -3.08 -16.32
CA MET A 236 -16.45 -3.51 -17.04
C MET A 236 -17.03 -2.33 -17.81
N ARG A 237 -17.35 -2.60 -19.08
CA ARG A 237 -18.05 -1.67 -19.94
C ARG A 237 -19.40 -2.28 -20.29
N LEU A 238 -20.45 -1.62 -19.83
CA LEU A 238 -21.82 -2.00 -20.14
C LEU A 238 -22.29 -1.19 -21.34
N HIS A 239 -22.75 -1.89 -22.39
CA HIS A 239 -23.27 -1.27 -23.59
C HIS A 239 -24.81 -1.33 -23.59
N GLY A 240 -25.42 -0.19 -23.88
CA GLY A 240 -26.84 0.02 -24.07
C GLY A 240 -27.10 0.74 -25.39
N MET A 241 -28.11 1.61 -25.40
CA MET A 241 -28.46 2.41 -26.58
C MET A 241 -28.82 3.83 -26.16
N ASP A 242 -28.11 4.81 -26.73
CA ASP A 242 -28.46 6.22 -26.55
C ASP A 242 -29.87 6.49 -27.05
N SER A 243 -30.68 7.17 -26.25
CA SER A 243 -32.02 7.58 -26.67
C SER A 243 -32.53 8.78 -25.86
N HIS A 244 -33.54 9.48 -26.38
CA HIS A 244 -34.13 10.64 -25.72
C HIS A 244 -34.99 10.23 -24.51
N ALA A 245 -34.70 10.78 -23.33
CA ALA A 245 -35.31 10.34 -22.08
C ALA A 245 -36.84 10.56 -22.03
N GLY A 246 -37.33 11.64 -22.64
CA GLY A 246 -38.75 11.98 -22.61
C GLY A 246 -39.64 11.21 -23.61
N THR A 247 -39.04 10.53 -24.59
CA THR A 247 -39.80 9.89 -25.70
C THR A 247 -39.54 8.40 -25.81
N THR A 248 -38.62 7.85 -25.02
CA THR A 248 -38.36 6.41 -24.97
C THR A 248 -39.24 5.77 -23.90
N PRO A 249 -40.11 4.80 -24.24
CA PRO A 249 -40.95 4.12 -23.25
C PRO A 249 -40.13 3.43 -22.16
N CYS A 250 -40.51 3.61 -20.89
CA CYS A 250 -39.80 3.07 -19.72
C CYS A 250 -39.38 1.58 -19.80
N PRO A 251 -40.17 0.65 -20.38
CA PRO A 251 -39.74 -0.75 -20.53
C PRO A 251 -38.45 -0.94 -21.36
N ILE A 252 -38.13 0.01 -22.23
CA ILE A 252 -36.96 -0.01 -23.14
C ILE A 252 -35.75 0.68 -22.48
N VAL A 253 -36.00 1.73 -21.68
CA VAL A 253 -34.98 2.54 -20.99
C VAL A 253 -34.17 1.73 -19.95
N GLY A 254 -34.72 0.62 -19.48
CA GLY A 254 -34.24 -0.04 -18.27
C GLY A 254 -32.95 -0.85 -18.40
N MET A 255 -32.47 -1.23 -19.59
CA MET A 255 -31.45 -2.29 -19.68
C MET A 255 -30.10 -1.91 -19.05
N LEU A 256 -29.66 -0.66 -19.19
CA LEU A 256 -28.36 -0.25 -18.65
C LEU A 256 -28.39 -0.01 -17.13
N PHE A 257 -29.41 0.68 -16.62
CA PHE A 257 -29.65 0.82 -15.18
C PHE A 257 -29.94 -0.53 -14.51
N ARG A 258 -30.65 -1.43 -15.19
CA ARG A 258 -30.87 -2.81 -14.75
C ARG A 258 -29.56 -3.58 -14.72
N GLY A 259 -28.67 -3.41 -15.71
CA GLY A 259 -27.33 -3.98 -15.70
C GLY A 259 -26.50 -3.52 -14.50
N CYS A 260 -26.53 -2.23 -14.17
CA CYS A 260 -25.91 -1.70 -12.95
C CYS A 260 -26.56 -2.25 -11.67
N ALA A 261 -27.89 -2.38 -11.63
CA ALA A 261 -28.61 -2.93 -10.48
C ALA A 261 -28.41 -4.45 -10.31
N ASP A 262 -28.33 -5.20 -11.41
CA ASP A 262 -27.98 -6.62 -11.41
C ASP A 262 -26.52 -6.83 -11.03
N HIS A 263 -25.64 -5.88 -11.39
CA HIS A 263 -24.29 -5.86 -10.85
C HIS A 263 -24.26 -5.65 -9.33
N ALA A 264 -25.14 -4.82 -8.78
CA ALA A 264 -25.31 -4.71 -7.33
C ALA A 264 -25.76 -6.04 -6.68
N ARG A 265 -26.38 -6.96 -7.42
CA ARG A 265 -26.67 -8.33 -6.95
C ARG A 265 -25.43 -9.24 -6.96
N LEU A 266 -24.44 -8.96 -7.82
CA LEU A 266 -23.16 -9.67 -7.77
C LEU A 266 -22.47 -9.49 -6.41
N ARG A 267 -22.68 -8.33 -5.76
CA ARG A 267 -22.27 -8.10 -4.37
C ARG A 267 -22.96 -9.07 -3.39
N GLU A 268 -24.24 -9.37 -3.56
CA GLU A 268 -24.94 -10.34 -2.70
C GLU A 268 -24.34 -11.75 -2.80
N ALA A 269 -23.95 -12.16 -4.01
CA ALA A 269 -23.28 -13.44 -4.24
C ALA A 269 -21.86 -13.47 -3.63
N VAL A 270 -21.12 -12.37 -3.73
CA VAL A 270 -19.75 -12.26 -3.16
C VAL A 270 -19.79 -12.26 -1.64
N LEU A 271 -20.77 -11.58 -1.03
CA LEU A 271 -20.94 -11.54 0.43
C LEU A 271 -21.35 -12.90 1.06
N GLN A 272 -21.68 -13.91 0.25
CA GLN A 272 -21.83 -15.28 0.76
C GLN A 272 -20.48 -15.95 1.08
N GLN A 273 -19.36 -15.37 0.65
CA GLN A 273 -18.03 -15.88 0.94
C GLN A 273 -17.48 -15.24 2.23
N GLU A 274 -16.84 -16.05 3.07
CA GLU A 274 -16.21 -15.55 4.30
C GLU A 274 -15.12 -14.52 3.97
N ASN A 275 -15.13 -13.40 4.70
CA ASN A 275 -14.16 -12.30 4.58
C ASN A 275 -14.08 -11.64 3.19
N ALA A 276 -15.08 -11.82 2.33
CA ALA A 276 -15.08 -11.19 1.02
C ALA A 276 -15.42 -9.70 1.10
N LEU A 277 -14.65 -8.89 0.37
CA LEU A 277 -14.88 -7.47 0.16
C LEU A 277 -15.15 -7.22 -1.32
N VAL A 278 -16.09 -6.33 -1.60
CA VAL A 278 -16.40 -5.88 -2.96
C VAL A 278 -16.75 -4.41 -2.95
N THR A 279 -16.05 -3.66 -3.80
CA THR A 279 -16.24 -2.22 -3.94
C THR A 279 -16.34 -1.86 -5.42
N VAL A 280 -17.34 -1.05 -5.77
CA VAL A 280 -17.36 -0.31 -7.04
C VAL A 280 -16.70 1.03 -6.77
N GLY A 281 -15.45 1.18 -7.21
CA GLY A 281 -14.65 2.38 -6.90
C GLY A 281 -15.06 3.59 -7.74
N THR A 282 -15.40 3.35 -9.01
CA THR A 282 -15.83 4.40 -9.93
C THR A 282 -16.97 3.93 -10.84
N ILE A 283 -17.83 4.88 -11.21
CA ILE A 283 -18.89 4.73 -12.20
C ILE A 283 -18.81 5.95 -13.11
N GLU A 284 -18.56 5.72 -14.40
CA GLU A 284 -18.48 6.77 -15.40
C GLU A 284 -19.55 6.57 -16.46
N LEU A 285 -20.24 7.65 -16.82
CA LEU A 285 -21.19 7.68 -17.93
C LEU A 285 -20.49 8.25 -19.16
N GLN A 286 -20.74 7.66 -20.33
CA GLN A 286 -20.24 8.20 -21.60
C GLN A 286 -20.66 9.66 -21.80
N HIS A 287 -21.89 10.00 -21.39
CA HIS A 287 -22.44 11.35 -21.40
C HIS A 287 -23.18 11.62 -20.10
N ASN A 288 -22.97 12.80 -19.50
CA ASN A 288 -23.66 13.22 -18.29
C ASN A 288 -24.80 14.20 -18.63
N SER A 289 -25.89 13.69 -19.22
CA SER A 289 -27.06 14.47 -19.66
C SER A 289 -28.34 13.91 -19.06
N ILE A 290 -29.08 14.73 -18.31
CA ILE A 290 -30.34 14.34 -17.68
C ILE A 290 -31.43 13.96 -18.70
N ASN A 291 -31.34 14.45 -19.93
CA ASN A 291 -32.35 14.24 -20.98
C ASN A 291 -31.98 13.12 -21.96
N THR A 292 -30.92 12.37 -21.68
CA THR A 292 -30.42 11.32 -22.57
C THR A 292 -30.21 10.04 -21.78
N ILE A 293 -30.74 8.95 -22.30
CA ILE A 293 -30.49 7.61 -21.77
C ILE A 293 -29.07 7.23 -22.18
N PRO A 294 -28.17 6.91 -21.23
CA PRO A 294 -26.79 6.60 -21.56
C PRO A 294 -26.72 5.29 -22.36
N GLY A 295 -25.95 5.31 -23.45
CA GLY A 295 -25.60 4.16 -24.26
C GLY A 295 -24.41 3.38 -23.73
N GLU A 296 -23.64 3.93 -22.80
CA GLU A 296 -22.48 3.24 -22.22
C GLU A 296 -22.20 3.70 -20.77
N VAL A 297 -21.89 2.73 -19.91
CA VAL A 297 -21.43 2.93 -18.53
C VAL A 297 -20.15 2.14 -18.32
N PHE A 298 -19.16 2.79 -17.73
CA PHE A 298 -17.92 2.17 -17.30
C PHE A 298 -17.93 2.01 -15.78
N LEU A 299 -17.52 0.83 -15.33
CA LEU A 299 -17.44 0.51 -13.91
C LEU A 299 -16.07 -0.08 -13.60
N HIS A 300 -15.42 0.42 -12.55
CA HIS A 300 -14.17 -0.14 -12.03
C HIS A 300 -14.44 -0.83 -10.69
N HIS A 301 -14.14 -2.13 -10.63
CA HIS A 301 -14.43 -2.98 -9.48
C HIS A 301 -13.17 -3.52 -8.83
N ARG A 302 -13.17 -3.54 -7.50
CA ARG A 302 -12.18 -4.22 -6.67
C ARG A 302 -12.89 -5.35 -5.91
N TYR A 303 -12.37 -6.57 -6.05
CA TYR A 303 -12.80 -7.74 -5.28
C TYR A 303 -11.63 -8.25 -4.44
N GLU A 304 -11.90 -8.53 -3.17
CA GLU A 304 -10.92 -9.11 -2.26
C GLU A 304 -11.51 -10.28 -1.52
N ALA A 305 -10.73 -11.34 -1.34
CA ALA A 305 -11.10 -12.49 -0.53
C ALA A 305 -9.85 -13.13 0.08
N SER A 306 -9.97 -13.65 1.31
CA SER A 306 -8.91 -14.43 1.94
C SER A 306 -9.04 -15.93 1.62
N GLY A 307 -7.92 -16.62 1.48
CA GLY A 307 -7.86 -18.07 1.26
C GLY A 307 -7.32 -18.49 -0.12
N SER A 308 -6.66 -19.64 -0.16
CA SER A 308 -5.98 -20.22 -1.34
C SER A 308 -6.90 -20.68 -2.47
N SER A 309 -8.21 -20.49 -2.34
CA SER A 309 -9.24 -20.86 -3.31
C SER A 309 -9.83 -19.68 -4.09
N SER A 310 -9.27 -18.46 -3.98
CA SER A 310 -9.65 -17.35 -4.86
C SER A 310 -9.04 -17.57 -6.25
N PRO A 311 -9.84 -18.10 -7.19
CA PRO A 311 -10.46 -17.17 -8.12
C PRO A 311 -11.96 -17.43 -8.23
N PHE A 312 -12.73 -16.35 -8.27
CA PHE A 312 -14.00 -16.35 -8.98
C PHE A 312 -13.70 -16.73 -10.44
N ARG A 313 -13.82 -18.03 -10.78
CA ARG A 313 -14.01 -18.44 -12.17
C ARG A 313 -15.42 -18.01 -12.55
N ILE A 314 -15.55 -16.84 -13.16
CA ILE A 314 -16.73 -16.57 -13.98
C ILE A 314 -16.70 -17.64 -15.06
N GLY A 315 -17.56 -18.66 -14.92
CA GLY A 315 -17.56 -19.81 -15.78
C GLY A 315 -17.73 -19.38 -17.23
N SER A 316 -16.69 -19.52 -18.04
CA SER A 316 -16.84 -19.72 -19.47
C SER A 316 -17.43 -21.12 -19.68
N LYS A 317 -18.74 -21.24 -19.48
CA LYS A 317 -19.50 -22.26 -20.21
C LYS A 317 -20.01 -21.60 -21.48
N THR A 318 -19.22 -21.72 -22.54
CA THR A 318 -19.75 -21.92 -23.89
C THR A 318 -19.68 -23.43 -24.17
N PRO A 319 -20.53 -24.00 -25.04
CA PRO A 319 -21.51 -23.35 -25.91
C PRO A 319 -22.92 -23.29 -25.31
#